data_AF-A0A5A7S7M9-F1
#
_entry.id   AF-A0A5A7S7M9-F1
#
_cell.length_a   1.000
_cell.length_b   1.000
_cell.length_c   1.000
_cell.angle_alpha   90.00
_cell.angle_beta   90.00
_cell.angle_gamma   90.00
#
_symmetry.space_group_name_H-M   'P 1'
#
loop_
_entity.id
_entity.type
_entity.pdbx_description
1 polymer ?
#
loop_
_entity_poly.entity_id
_entity_poly.type
_entity_poly.pdbx_seq_one_letter_code
_entity_poly.pdbx_strand_id
1 'polypeptide(L)'
;MSDPMGRPNRTENPNPPVAKQVTELGVSLPPVVVVPAHPVPLAGIDIEMAKLESGEPIAVVYSTVEKLVAHRGTFQPWIALPSNGLLKLVAAKQVSGVVLDPPFSMTVPRWSAQRVRLLTEVLDGRL
;
A
#
# COMPACT_ATOMS: atom_id res chain seq x y z
N MET A 1 -50.28 43.46 -5.13
CA MET A 1 -49.28 43.01 -4.14
C MET A 1 -49.24 41.48 -4.21
N SER A 2 -48.02 40.93 -4.24
CA SER A 2 -47.66 39.50 -4.18
C SER A 2 -47.43 38.79 -5.53
N ASP A 3 -46.15 38.77 -5.89
CA ASP A 3 -45.43 37.75 -6.67
C ASP A 3 -44.43 37.08 -5.67
N PRO A 4 -43.83 35.91 -5.92
CA PRO A 4 -44.44 34.58 -5.88
C PRO A 4 -43.72 33.62 -4.89
N MET A 5 -44.31 32.43 -4.76
CA MET A 5 -43.82 31.23 -4.05
C MET A 5 -42.29 31.04 -4.10
N GLY A 6 -41.66 31.18 -2.93
CA GLY A 6 -40.27 30.81 -2.71
C GLY A 6 -40.05 29.31 -2.86
N ARG A 7 -39.19 28.92 -3.79
CA ARG A 7 -38.64 27.56 -3.87
C ARG A 7 -37.73 27.32 -2.66
N PRO A 8 -37.76 26.13 -2.01
CA PRO A 8 -36.79 25.82 -0.98
C PRO A 8 -35.39 25.63 -1.59
N ASN A 9 -34.44 26.34 -0.98
CA ASN A 9 -33.02 26.33 -1.26
C ASN A 9 -32.46 24.91 -1.03
N ARG A 10 -32.09 24.19 -2.09
CA ARG A 10 -31.35 22.93 -1.98
C ARG A 10 -29.90 23.30 -1.69
N THR A 11 -29.57 23.41 -0.42
CA THR A 11 -28.20 23.51 0.06
C THR A 11 -27.36 22.44 -0.61
N GLU A 12 -26.35 22.92 -1.32
CA GLU A 12 -25.21 22.15 -1.78
C GLU A 12 -24.72 21.26 -0.64
N ASN A 13 -24.62 19.96 -0.91
CA ASN A 13 -23.98 19.02 -0.01
C ASN A 13 -22.47 19.14 -0.27
N PRO A 14 -21.66 19.74 0.63
CA PRO A 14 -20.26 19.95 0.35
C PRO A 14 -19.51 18.63 0.56
N ASN A 15 -19.05 18.05 -0.55
CA ASN A 15 -18.04 16.99 -0.66
C ASN A 15 -18.30 15.64 0.07
N PRO A 16 -18.10 14.48 -0.60
CA PRO A 16 -17.82 13.24 0.13
C PRO A 16 -16.53 13.42 0.95
N PRO A 17 -16.35 12.65 2.05
CA PRO A 17 -15.19 12.81 2.92
C PRO A 17 -13.91 12.68 2.10
N VAL A 18 -13.07 13.71 2.18
CA VAL A 18 -11.69 13.68 1.70
C VAL A 18 -11.06 12.43 2.30
N ALA A 19 -10.62 11.50 1.44
CA ALA A 19 -9.77 10.39 1.83
C ALA A 19 -8.42 10.94 2.35
N LYS A 20 -8.44 11.48 3.57
CA LYS A 20 -7.29 11.51 4.47
C LYS A 20 -7.31 10.10 5.05
N GLN A 21 -6.42 9.19 4.66
CA GLN A 21 -5.04 9.22 5.10
C GLN A 21 -4.16 8.48 4.08
N VAL A 22 -3.67 9.22 3.09
CA VAL A 22 -2.24 9.11 2.77
C VAL A 22 -1.54 9.53 4.05
N THR A 23 -0.59 8.72 4.54
CA THR A 23 0.30 8.98 5.68
C THR A 23 0.45 10.47 5.91
N GLU A 24 0.27 10.94 7.15
CA GLU A 24 0.55 12.33 7.51
C GLU A 24 1.83 12.78 6.80
N LEU A 25 1.69 13.70 5.84
CA LEU A 25 2.82 14.34 5.17
C LEU A 25 3.68 14.96 6.28
N GLY A 26 4.74 14.26 6.71
CA GLY A 26 5.55 14.68 7.87
C GLY A 26 6.15 13.56 8.72
N VAL A 27 5.75 12.29 8.60
CA VAL A 27 6.41 11.19 9.34
C VAL A 27 7.76 10.84 8.70
N SER A 28 8.84 10.96 9.47
CA SER A 28 10.17 10.51 9.04
C SER A 28 10.21 8.98 8.98
N LEU A 29 10.63 8.42 7.85
CA LEU A 29 10.85 6.98 7.74
C LEU A 29 12.08 6.57 8.58
N PRO A 30 12.06 5.40 9.24
CA PRO A 30 13.26 4.84 9.85
C PRO A 30 14.36 4.65 8.79
N PRO A 31 15.65 4.53 9.14
CA PRO A 31 16.73 4.39 8.16
C PRO A 31 16.56 3.20 7.20
N VAL A 32 15.97 2.12 7.71
CA VAL A 32 15.61 0.92 6.96
C VAL A 32 14.13 0.64 7.20
N VAL A 33 13.42 0.28 6.14
CA VAL A 33 12.03 -0.16 6.17
C VAL A 33 11.91 -1.57 5.60
N VAL A 34 10.89 -2.28 6.04
CA VAL A 34 10.53 -3.62 5.56
C VAL A 34 9.41 -3.49 4.53
N VAL A 35 9.58 -4.10 3.37
CA VAL A 35 8.67 -3.95 2.24
C VAL A 35 8.15 -5.33 1.82
N PRO A 36 6.82 -5.53 1.70
CA PRO A 36 6.27 -6.76 1.15
C PRO A 36 6.75 -6.97 -0.29
N ALA A 37 7.18 -8.20 -0.56
CA ALA A 37 7.80 -8.57 -1.82
C ALA A 37 7.09 -9.76 -2.47
N HIS A 38 7.16 -9.80 -3.79
CA HIS A 38 6.77 -10.93 -4.62
C HIS A 38 7.97 -11.39 -5.42
N PRO A 39 8.52 -12.59 -5.14
CA PRO A 39 9.54 -13.17 -6.00
C PRO A 39 8.92 -13.45 -7.37
N VAL A 40 9.56 -12.97 -8.43
CA VAL A 40 9.14 -13.17 -9.81
C VAL A 40 10.18 -14.07 -10.49
N PRO A 41 9.80 -15.28 -10.94
CA PRO A 41 10.71 -16.16 -11.65
C PRO A 41 11.40 -15.43 -12.82
N LEU A 42 12.73 -15.51 -12.88
CA LEU A 42 13.58 -14.93 -13.93
C LEU A 42 13.60 -13.39 -14.02
N ALA A 43 12.73 -12.68 -13.30
CA ALA A 43 12.63 -11.20 -13.32
C ALA A 43 13.02 -10.52 -12.00
N GLY A 44 13.27 -11.30 -10.94
CA GLY A 44 13.78 -10.79 -9.67
C GLY A 44 12.69 -10.63 -8.61
N ILE A 45 12.51 -9.42 -8.09
CA ILE A 45 11.60 -9.13 -6.97
C ILE A 45 10.73 -7.93 -7.31
N ASP A 46 9.42 -8.13 -7.22
CA ASP A 46 8.43 -7.05 -7.25
C ASP A 46 8.10 -6.61 -5.82
N ILE A 47 7.88 -5.31 -5.65
CA ILE A 47 7.37 -4.73 -4.41
C ILE A 47 5.86 -4.61 -4.51
N GLU A 48 5.14 -5.06 -3.48
CA GLU A 48 3.69 -4.89 -3.46
C GLU A 48 3.31 -3.45 -3.14
N MET A 49 2.42 -2.90 -3.96
CA MET A 49 1.81 -1.58 -3.74
C MET A 49 0.33 -1.77 -3.38
N ALA A 50 -0.17 -0.89 -2.53
CA ALA A 50 -1.61 -0.71 -2.35
C ALA A 50 -2.13 0.33 -3.34
N LYS A 51 -3.45 0.47 -3.39
CA LYS A 51 -4.12 1.57 -4.10
C LYS A 51 -4.88 2.41 -3.10
N LEU A 52 -4.79 3.72 -3.27
CA LEU A 52 -5.68 4.65 -2.60
C LEU A 52 -7.11 4.49 -3.14
N GLU A 53 -8.10 5.03 -2.44
CA GLU A 53 -9.47 5.09 -2.92
C GLU A 53 -9.58 5.85 -4.27
N SER A 54 -8.69 6.82 -4.50
CA SER A 54 -8.53 7.51 -5.79
C SER A 54 -7.97 6.64 -6.92
N GLY A 55 -7.54 5.41 -6.62
CA GLY A 55 -6.95 4.45 -7.56
C GLY A 55 -5.43 4.62 -7.75
N GLU A 56 -4.85 5.66 -7.20
CA GLU A 56 -3.41 5.93 -7.28
C GLU A 56 -2.58 4.89 -6.51
N PRO A 57 -1.43 4.45 -7.05
CA PRO A 57 -0.55 3.51 -6.36
C PRO A 57 0.14 4.18 -5.18
N ILE A 58 0.20 3.45 -4.06
CA ILE A 58 0.93 3.87 -2.87
C ILE A 58 1.81 2.74 -2.35
N ALA A 59 3.05 3.05 -2.01
CA ALA A 59 3.97 2.08 -1.43
C ALA A 59 3.58 1.80 0.02
N VAL A 60 3.50 0.53 0.39
CA VAL A 60 3.23 0.10 1.76
C VAL A 60 4.49 -0.48 2.35
N VAL A 61 4.89 0.05 3.51
CA VAL A 61 6.08 -0.39 4.22
C VAL A 61 5.83 -0.53 5.71
N TYR A 62 6.71 -1.27 6.37
CA TYR A 62 6.63 -1.54 7.80
C TYR A 62 7.93 -1.13 8.48
N SER A 63 7.82 -0.68 9.73
CA SER A 63 8.98 -0.34 10.54
C SER A 63 9.71 -1.58 11.07
N THR A 64 9.01 -2.71 11.20
CA THR A 64 9.61 -3.98 11.62
C THR A 64 9.00 -5.18 10.89
N VAL A 65 9.70 -6.32 10.95
CA VAL A 65 9.21 -7.59 10.39
C VAL A 65 7.99 -8.10 11.17
N GLU A 66 7.96 -7.92 12.49
CA GLU A 66 6.85 -8.35 13.35
C GLU A 66 5.55 -7.65 12.95
N LYS A 67 5.61 -6.34 12.66
CA LYS A 67 4.43 -5.60 12.19
C LYS A 67 3.98 -6.06 10.82
N LEU A 68 4.92 -6.33 9.90
CA LEU A 68 4.60 -6.92 8.60
C LEU A 68 3.92 -8.28 8.77
N VAL A 69 4.48 -9.17 9.59
CA VAL A 69 3.95 -10.52 9.83
C VAL A 69 2.57 -10.46 10.47
N ALA A 70 2.35 -9.54 11.41
CA ALA A 70 1.04 -9.33 12.01
C ALA A 70 -0.01 -8.94 10.94
N HIS A 71 0.35 -8.10 9.96
CA HIS A 71 -0.56 -7.62 8.92
C HIS A 71 -0.72 -8.59 7.74
N ARG A 72 0.35 -9.29 7.36
CA ARG A 72 0.46 -10.01 6.08
C ARG A 72 0.58 -11.52 6.24
N GLY A 73 0.75 -12.00 7.47
CA GLY A 73 0.99 -13.39 7.80
C GLY A 73 2.45 -13.81 7.68
N THR A 74 2.78 -14.93 8.31
CA THR A 74 4.14 -15.48 8.44
C THR A 74 4.78 -15.91 7.12
N PHE A 75 3.98 -16.09 6.07
CA PHE A 75 4.45 -16.60 4.78
C PHE A 75 4.68 -15.51 3.73
N GLN A 76 4.40 -14.25 4.05
CA GLN A 76 4.65 -13.12 3.15
C GLN A 76 6.16 -12.94 2.93
N PRO A 77 6.66 -13.04 1.67
CA PRO A 77 8.02 -12.65 1.37
C PRO A 77 8.20 -11.13 1.56
N TRP A 78 9.38 -10.73 1.98
CA TRP A 78 9.71 -9.33 2.24
C TRP A 78 11.18 -9.05 1.98
N ILE A 79 11.51 -7.78 1.80
CA ILE A 79 12.88 -7.26 1.72
C ILE A 79 13.04 -6.09 2.67
N ALA A 80 14.27 -5.86 3.15
CA ALA A 80 14.64 -4.65 3.87
C ALA A 80 15.30 -3.68 2.89
N LEU A 81 14.87 -2.43 2.89
CA LEU A 81 15.40 -1.39 2.02
C LEU A 81 15.82 -0.16 2.83
N PRO A 82 16.96 0.48 2.49
CA PRO A 82 17.24 1.82 2.94
C PRO A 82 16.12 2.78 2.49
N SER A 83 15.60 3.58 3.42
CA SER A 83 14.46 4.46 3.13
C SER A 83 14.78 5.50 2.05
N ASN A 84 16.03 5.95 1.97
CA ASN A 84 16.48 6.83 0.89
C ASN A 84 16.41 6.16 -0.49
N GLY A 85 16.66 4.85 -0.58
CA GLY A 85 16.53 4.06 -1.80
C GLY A 85 15.06 3.91 -2.21
N LEU A 86 14.19 3.61 -1.24
CA LEU A 86 12.75 3.53 -1.47
C LEU A 86 12.18 4.86 -1.98
N LEU A 87 12.52 5.98 -1.34
CA LEU A 87 12.02 7.29 -1.76
C LEU A 87 12.44 7.65 -3.18
N LYS A 88 13.67 7.28 -3.59
CA LYS A 88 14.11 7.42 -4.98
C LYS A 88 13.29 6.57 -5.95
N LEU A 89 12.97 5.32 -5.58
CA LEU A 89 12.14 4.43 -6.39
C LEU A 89 10.72 4.97 -6.55
N VAL A 90 10.10 5.42 -5.46
CA VAL A 90 8.75 6.00 -5.43
C VAL A 90 8.69 7.25 -6.33
N ALA A 91 9.65 8.16 -6.18
CA ALA A 91 9.74 9.37 -7.00
C ALA A 91 9.90 9.06 -8.49
N ALA A 92 10.68 8.03 -8.84
CA ALA A 92 10.91 7.64 -10.23
C ALA A 92 9.72 6.93 -10.90
N LYS A 93 8.76 6.40 -10.12
CA LYS A 93 7.70 5.50 -10.59
C LYS A 93 6.29 6.08 -10.51
N GLN A 94 6.14 7.39 -10.32
CA GLN A 94 4.83 8.07 -10.16
C GLN A 94 3.96 7.43 -9.06
N VAL A 95 4.60 6.95 -7.99
CA VAL A 95 3.90 6.41 -6.82
C VAL A 95 3.57 7.57 -5.90
N SER A 96 2.31 7.70 -5.49
CA SER A 96 1.79 8.88 -4.80
C SER A 96 2.36 9.08 -3.39
N GLY A 97 3.02 8.06 -2.83
CA GLY A 97 3.72 8.19 -1.56
C GLY A 97 4.07 6.86 -0.93
N VAL A 98 4.36 6.92 0.38
CA VAL A 98 4.70 5.78 1.22
C VAL A 98 3.84 5.80 2.48
N VAL A 99 3.16 4.69 2.78
CA VAL A 99 2.49 4.43 4.06
C VAL A 99 3.35 3.53 4.92
N LEU A 100 3.75 4.04 6.08
CA LEU A 100 4.45 3.30 7.12
C LEU A 100 3.44 2.68 8.10
N ASP A 101 3.55 1.38 8.34
CA ASP A 101 2.69 0.61 9.26
C ASP A 101 1.19 0.87 9.00
N PRO A 102 0.69 0.53 7.80
CA PRO A 102 -0.68 0.84 7.40
C PRO A 102 -1.71 0.15 8.31
N PRO A 103 -2.96 0.65 8.35
CA PRO A 103 -4.06 -0.09 8.97
C PRO A 103 -4.35 -1.40 8.21
N PHE A 104 -4.84 -2.42 8.92
CA PHE A 104 -5.19 -3.73 8.36
C PHE A 104 -6.17 -3.66 7.18
N SER A 105 -7.05 -2.67 7.12
CA SER A 105 -8.01 -2.50 6.02
C SER A 105 -7.36 -2.17 4.67
N MET A 106 -6.13 -1.66 4.66
CA MET A 106 -5.44 -1.25 3.44
C MET A 106 -4.80 -2.42 2.69
N THR A 107 -4.62 -3.56 3.36
CA THR A 107 -3.88 -4.68 2.77
C THR A 107 -4.54 -6.03 3.08
N VAL A 108 -4.48 -6.96 2.14
CA VAL A 108 -5.07 -8.30 2.29
C VAL A 108 -3.95 -9.34 2.26
N PRO A 109 -3.85 -10.25 3.26
CA PRO A 109 -2.90 -11.36 3.21
C PRO A 109 -3.11 -12.24 1.96
N ARG A 110 -2.01 -12.51 1.23
CA ARG A 110 -2.04 -13.32 -0.02
C ARG A 110 -1.20 -14.59 0.03
N TRP A 111 -0.32 -14.69 1.01
CA TRP A 111 0.67 -15.75 1.10
C TRP A 111 0.28 -16.81 2.12
N SER A 112 0.42 -18.06 1.72
CA SER A 112 0.22 -19.24 2.55
C SER A 112 1.41 -20.19 2.38
N ALA A 113 1.58 -21.12 3.31
CA ALA A 113 2.60 -22.17 3.19
C ALA A 113 2.53 -22.91 1.85
N GLN A 114 1.31 -23.20 1.37
CA GLN A 114 1.10 -23.86 0.09
C GLN A 114 1.59 -23.00 -1.08
N ARG A 115 1.29 -21.70 -1.07
CA ARG A 115 1.71 -20.79 -2.13
C ARG A 115 3.24 -20.64 -2.18
N VAL A 116 3.89 -20.58 -1.02
CA VAL A 116 5.35 -20.56 -0.93
C VAL A 116 5.94 -21.84 -1.53
N ARG A 117 5.42 -23.02 -1.16
CA ARG A 117 5.89 -24.30 -1.74
C ARG A 117 5.76 -24.35 -3.26
N LEU A 118 4.60 -23.97 -3.80
CA LEU A 118 4.39 -23.94 -5.24
C LEU A 118 5.37 -22.99 -5.95
N LEU A 119 5.60 -21.81 -5.38
CA LEU A 119 6.58 -20.88 -5.94
C LEU A 119 8.00 -21.46 -5.92
N THR A 120 8.40 -22.12 -4.83
CA THR A 120 9.72 -22.77 -4.74
C THR A 120 9.88 -23.84 -5.81
N GLU A 121 8.84 -24.65 -6.06
CA GLU A 121 8.89 -25.64 -7.14
C GLU A 121 9.05 -24.99 -8.52
N VAL A 122 8.36 -23.88 -8.80
CA VAL A 122 8.54 -23.11 -10.04
C VAL A 122 9.97 -22.57 -10.14
N LEU A 123 10.48 -21.96 -9.07
CA LEU A 123 11.82 -21.37 -9.06
C LEU A 123 12.94 -22.41 -9.20
N ASP A 124 12.74 -23.61 -8.67
CA ASP A 124 13.66 -24.75 -8.79
C ASP A 124 13.53 -25.48 -10.14
N GLY A 125 12.60 -25.07 -11.03
CA GLY A 125 12.36 -25.73 -12.31
C GLY A 125 11.74 -27.12 -12.20
N ARG A 126 10.95 -27.36 -11.14
CA ARG A 126 10.30 -28.66 -10.85
C ARG A 126 8.83 -28.74 -11.28
N LEU A 127 8.29 -27.68 -11.89
CA LEU A 127 6.94 -27.60 -12.45
C LEU A 127 6.98 -27.35 -13.96
#